data_AF-A0A401MUY2-F1
#
_entry.id   AF-A0A401MUY2-F1
#
_cell.length_a   1.000
_cell.length_b   1.000
_cell.length_c   1.000
_cell.angle_alpha   90.00
_cell.angle_beta   90.00
_cell.angle_gamma   90.00
#
_symmetry.space_group_name_H-M   'P 1'
#
loop_
_entity.id
_entity.type
_entity.pdbx_description
1 polymer ?
#
loop_
_entity_poly.entity_id
_entity_poly.type
_entity_poly.pdbx_seq_one_letter_code
_entity_poly.pdbx_strand_id
1 'polypeptide(L)'
;MCPEPTGHLHAMADDINLTLPQQDQERLDRLAEVRKDQAVWEHQRKYEQSKRQYLGEDVLKDTGSAVVWWLARNDEHVERTVADLSLLAQLTSAANDTDIPERLQQLLSQQPGEPPAPEFAEEDHDPIPREGTAADHLSGLFDAMGFTEGDVRRAMLAKQFSGIIKQQNRHETAEDLLRRFDPPATFTPNNGGEPHSAPVAPDETSGSPLT
;
A
#
# COMPACT_ATOMS: atom_id res chain seq x y z
N MET A 1 3.35 -63.08 5.52
CA MET A 1 3.30 -63.38 4.07
C MET A 1 3.23 -64.88 3.89
N CYS A 2 2.13 -65.39 3.33
CA CYS A 2 2.06 -66.80 2.90
C CYS A 2 2.59 -66.88 1.47
N PRO A 3 3.50 -67.81 1.14
CA PRO A 3 4.05 -67.91 -0.20
C PRO A 3 2.98 -68.35 -1.21
N GLU A 4 2.94 -67.68 -2.36
CA GLU A 4 2.07 -68.04 -3.48
C GLU A 4 2.51 -69.39 -4.09
N PRO A 5 1.58 -70.30 -4.41
CA PRO A 5 1.89 -71.65 -4.88
C PRO A 5 2.58 -71.72 -6.25
N THR A 6 2.70 -70.60 -6.96
CA THR A 6 3.44 -70.46 -8.23
C THR A 6 4.96 -70.30 -8.03
N GLY A 7 5.47 -70.28 -6.80
CA GLY A 7 6.91 -70.15 -6.52
C GLY A 7 7.46 -68.73 -6.70
N HIS A 8 6.58 -67.73 -6.78
CA HIS A 8 6.94 -66.32 -6.89
C HIS A 8 6.68 -65.62 -5.55
N LEU A 9 7.66 -64.85 -5.06
CA LEU A 9 7.53 -64.07 -3.82
C LEU A 9 7.22 -62.61 -4.18
N HIS A 10 6.03 -62.14 -3.80
CA HIS A 10 5.70 -60.71 -3.89
C HIS A 10 6.10 -60.05 -2.57
N ALA A 11 7.17 -59.25 -2.59
CA ALA A 11 7.63 -58.48 -1.44
C ALA A 11 7.41 -56.99 -1.72
N MET A 12 6.71 -56.30 -0.82
CA MET A 12 6.62 -54.84 -0.79
C MET A 12 7.39 -54.34 0.42
N ALA A 13 8.12 -53.25 0.22
CA ALA A 13 8.75 -52.51 1.32
C ALA A 13 7.89 -51.27 1.57
N ASP A 14 7.29 -51.21 2.75
CA ASP A 14 6.67 -49.99 3.27
C ASP A 14 7.75 -49.20 4.05
N ASP A 15 7.68 -47.86 4.00
CA ASP A 15 8.57 -46.92 4.70
C ASP A 15 10.07 -46.97 4.32
N ILE A 16 10.37 -46.77 3.04
CA ILE A 16 11.74 -46.59 2.56
C ILE A 16 12.24 -45.18 2.92
N ASN A 17 13.21 -45.10 3.84
CA ASN A 17 13.92 -43.86 4.16
C ASN A 17 15.23 -43.74 3.38
N LEU A 18 15.42 -42.62 2.69
CA LEU A 18 16.61 -42.35 1.89
C LEU A 18 17.41 -41.23 2.56
N THR A 19 18.66 -41.52 2.93
CA THR A 19 19.55 -40.54 3.59
C THR A 19 20.50 -39.96 2.55
N LEU A 20 20.40 -38.66 2.31
CA LEU A 20 21.25 -37.94 1.36
C LEU A 20 22.39 -37.21 2.09
N PRO A 21 23.57 -37.05 1.45
CA PRO A 21 24.58 -36.12 1.93
C PRO A 21 24.01 -34.70 2.01
N GLN A 22 24.40 -33.93 3.03
CA GLN A 22 23.88 -32.58 3.27
C GLN A 22 23.97 -31.67 2.03
N GLN A 23 25.06 -31.76 1.27
CA GLN A 23 25.26 -30.96 0.05
C GLN A 23 24.17 -31.23 -1.01
N ASP A 24 23.75 -32.48 -1.16
CA ASP A 24 22.72 -32.85 -2.12
C ASP A 24 21.31 -32.52 -1.62
N GLN A 25 21.08 -32.61 -0.30
CA GLN A 25 19.85 -32.11 0.32
C GLN A 25 19.68 -30.60 0.08
N GLU A 26 20.71 -29.80 0.35
CA GLU A 26 20.69 -28.34 0.13
C GLU A 26 20.44 -27.98 -1.34
N ARG A 27 21.01 -28.75 -2.28
CA ARG A 27 20.76 -28.58 -3.72
C ARG A 27 19.31 -28.88 -4.08
N LEU A 28 18.74 -29.95 -3.54
CA LEU A 28 17.35 -30.31 -3.78
C LEU A 28 16.39 -29.28 -3.19
N ASP A 29 16.69 -28.77 -2.00
CA ASP A 29 15.87 -27.74 -1.34
C ASP A 29 15.86 -26.45 -2.17
N ARG A 30 17.02 -25.99 -2.65
CA ARG A 30 17.12 -24.83 -3.56
C ARG A 30 16.36 -25.07 -4.86
N LEU A 31 16.43 -26.28 -5.42
CA LEU A 31 15.69 -26.60 -6.64
C LEU A 31 14.19 -26.63 -6.40
N ALA A 32 13.75 -27.09 -5.22
CA ALA A 32 12.35 -27.05 -4.83
C ALA A 32 11.85 -25.62 -4.65
N GLU A 33 12.65 -24.73 -4.07
CA GLU A 33 12.36 -23.30 -3.94
C GLU A 33 12.18 -22.65 -5.31
N VAL A 34 13.16 -22.80 -6.22
CA VAL A 34 13.07 -22.27 -7.59
C VAL A 34 11.82 -22.76 -8.33
N ARG A 35 11.44 -24.03 -8.15
CA ARG A 35 10.20 -24.56 -8.77
C ARG A 35 8.93 -23.93 -8.19
N LYS A 36 8.90 -23.69 -6.88
CA LYS A 36 7.77 -22.99 -6.24
C LYS A 36 7.67 -21.56 -6.75
N ASP A 37 8.79 -20.86 -6.81
CA ASP A 37 8.84 -19.49 -7.32
C ASP A 37 8.42 -19.41 -8.78
N GLN A 38 8.87 -20.35 -9.62
CA GLN A 38 8.43 -20.45 -11.00
C GLN A 38 6.92 -20.67 -11.10
N ALA A 39 6.35 -21.56 -10.29
CA ALA A 39 4.92 -21.81 -10.28
C ALA A 39 4.11 -20.56 -9.88
N VAL A 40 4.59 -19.82 -8.87
CA VAL A 40 4.00 -18.54 -8.45
C VAL A 40 4.09 -17.52 -9.58
N TRP A 41 5.25 -17.38 -10.21
CA TRP A 41 5.45 -16.45 -11.32
C TRP A 41 4.56 -16.79 -12.53
N GLU A 42 4.44 -18.07 -12.89
CA GLU A 42 3.58 -18.52 -13.98
C GLU A 42 2.10 -18.22 -13.68
N HIS A 43 1.66 -18.43 -12.45
CA HIS A 43 0.30 -18.08 -12.02
C HIS A 43 0.06 -16.57 -12.12
N GLN A 44 0.99 -15.75 -11.60
CA GLN A 44 0.87 -14.29 -11.68
C GLN A 44 0.85 -13.81 -13.13
N ARG A 45 1.74 -14.34 -13.97
CA ARG A 45 1.79 -14.00 -15.39
C ARG A 45 0.49 -14.36 -16.10
N LYS A 46 -0.06 -15.55 -15.82
CA LYS A 46 -1.36 -15.98 -16.37
C LYS A 46 -2.48 -15.07 -15.88
N TYR A 47 -2.50 -14.72 -14.59
CA TYR A 47 -3.48 -13.79 -14.04
C TYR A 47 -3.45 -12.44 -14.75
N GLU A 48 -2.27 -11.84 -14.91
CA GLU A 48 -2.10 -10.58 -15.65
C GLU A 48 -2.50 -10.71 -17.12
N GLN A 49 -2.14 -11.81 -17.78
CA GLN A 49 -2.52 -12.07 -19.16
C GLN A 49 -4.04 -12.20 -19.32
N SER A 50 -4.68 -12.99 -18.47
CA SER A 50 -6.14 -13.16 -18.45
C SER A 50 -6.85 -11.84 -18.14
N LYS A 51 -6.30 -11.02 -17.22
CA LYS A 51 -6.84 -9.69 -16.93
C LYS A 51 -6.75 -8.77 -18.14
N ARG A 52 -5.63 -8.73 -18.85
CA ARG A 52 -5.47 -7.95 -20.08
C ARG A 52 -6.43 -8.43 -21.16
N GLN A 53 -6.57 -9.73 -21.32
CA GLN A 53 -7.50 -10.32 -22.29
C GLN A 53 -8.94 -9.95 -21.96
N TYR A 54 -9.37 -10.09 -20.71
CA TYR A 54 -10.70 -9.68 -20.27
C TYR A 54 -10.94 -8.18 -20.50
N LEU A 55 -10.00 -7.32 -20.10
CA LEU A 55 -10.14 -5.89 -20.29
C LEU A 55 -10.13 -5.49 -21.76
N GLY A 56 -9.32 -6.12 -22.61
CA GLY A 56 -9.23 -5.80 -24.03
C GLY A 56 -10.42 -6.34 -24.83
N GLU A 57 -10.72 -7.63 -24.69
CA GLU A 57 -11.68 -8.34 -25.53
C GLU A 57 -13.12 -8.25 -25.03
N ASP A 58 -13.33 -8.10 -23.72
CA ASP A 58 -14.69 -8.06 -23.15
C ASP A 58 -15.10 -6.65 -22.72
N VAL A 59 -14.20 -5.87 -22.12
CA VAL A 59 -14.54 -4.53 -21.57
C VAL A 59 -14.32 -3.44 -22.61
N LEU A 60 -13.11 -3.30 -23.12
CA LEU A 60 -12.69 -2.16 -23.96
C LEU A 60 -12.82 -2.44 -25.46
N LYS A 61 -13.43 -3.55 -25.85
CA LYS A 61 -13.66 -3.92 -27.25
C LYS A 61 -14.45 -2.88 -28.03
N ASP A 62 -15.47 -2.30 -27.40
CA ASP A 62 -16.24 -1.19 -27.93
C ASP A 62 -16.73 -0.28 -26.80
N THR A 63 -17.10 0.95 -27.13
CA THR A 63 -17.60 1.92 -26.16
C THR A 63 -18.85 1.43 -25.42
N GLY A 64 -19.68 0.58 -26.03
CA GLY A 64 -20.89 0.06 -25.40
C GLY A 64 -20.57 -0.95 -24.28
N SER A 65 -19.63 -1.84 -24.52
CA SER A 65 -19.15 -2.85 -23.56
C SER A 65 -18.47 -2.17 -22.37
N ALA A 66 -17.71 -1.11 -22.62
CA ALA A 66 -17.09 -0.31 -21.57
C ALA A 66 -18.14 0.40 -20.70
N VAL A 67 -19.20 0.93 -21.30
CA VAL A 67 -20.33 1.57 -20.58
C VAL A 67 -21.09 0.56 -19.72
N VAL A 68 -21.41 -0.62 -20.25
CA VAL A 68 -22.08 -1.68 -19.49
C VAL A 68 -21.22 -2.14 -18.32
N TRP A 69 -19.91 -2.31 -18.55
CA TRP A 69 -18.97 -2.64 -17.49
C TRP A 69 -18.87 -1.54 -16.42
N TRP A 70 -18.85 -0.27 -16.82
CA TRP A 70 -18.80 0.87 -15.90
C TRP A 70 -20.07 0.93 -15.03
N LEU A 71 -21.24 0.69 -15.60
CA LEU A 71 -22.50 0.62 -14.86
C LEU A 71 -22.52 -0.53 -13.86
N ALA A 72 -22.08 -1.72 -14.28
CA ALA A 72 -22.00 -2.89 -13.41
C ALA A 72 -20.99 -2.69 -12.25
N ARG A 73 -19.98 -1.83 -12.44
CA ARG A 73 -18.95 -1.53 -11.43
C ARG A 73 -19.35 -0.42 -10.47
N ASN A 74 -20.22 0.50 -10.88
CA ASN A 74 -20.61 1.70 -10.12
C ASN A 74 -22.12 1.70 -9.80
N ASP A 75 -22.65 0.57 -9.35
CA ASP A 75 -24.04 0.43 -8.86
C ASP A 75 -25.10 1.09 -9.77
N GLU A 76 -24.98 0.94 -11.09
CA GLU A 76 -25.94 1.44 -12.08
C GLU A 76 -26.16 2.97 -12.07
N HIS A 77 -25.15 3.76 -11.68
CA HIS A 77 -25.23 5.22 -11.70
C HIS A 77 -25.22 5.77 -13.14
N VAL A 78 -26.40 5.85 -13.75
CA VAL A 78 -26.58 6.22 -15.16
C VAL A 78 -26.13 7.65 -15.45
N GLU A 79 -26.44 8.62 -14.58
CA GLU A 79 -26.10 10.03 -14.79
C GLU A 79 -24.58 10.25 -14.89
N ARG A 80 -23.84 9.62 -13.97
CA ARG A 80 -22.38 9.61 -13.96
C ARG A 80 -21.81 8.92 -15.19
N THR A 81 -22.39 7.78 -15.58
CA THR A 81 -21.96 7.04 -16.77
C THR A 81 -22.14 7.84 -18.05
N VAL A 82 -23.22 8.62 -18.17
CA VAL A 82 -23.45 9.51 -19.31
C VAL A 82 -22.43 10.65 -19.33
N ALA A 83 -22.05 11.18 -18.16
CA ALA A 83 -20.98 12.18 -18.06
C ALA A 83 -19.61 11.61 -18.46
N ASP A 84 -19.30 10.38 -18.04
CA ASP A 84 -18.03 9.70 -18.33
C ASP A 84 -17.99 9.08 -19.74
N LEU A 85 -19.08 9.16 -20.52
CA LEU A 85 -19.19 8.53 -21.83
C LEU A 85 -18.10 8.98 -22.80
N SER A 86 -17.70 10.26 -22.75
CA SER A 86 -16.62 10.81 -23.60
C SER A 86 -15.26 10.21 -23.24
N LEU A 87 -15.00 10.00 -21.94
CA LEU A 87 -13.78 9.38 -21.42
C LEU A 87 -13.72 7.90 -21.77
N LEU A 88 -14.83 7.18 -21.60
CA LEU A 88 -14.92 5.77 -22.00
C LEU A 88 -14.71 5.61 -23.52
N ALA A 89 -15.26 6.51 -24.33
CA ALA A 89 -15.01 6.53 -25.76
C ALA A 89 -13.52 6.72 -26.06
N GLN A 90 -12.86 7.69 -25.42
CA GLN A 90 -11.43 7.94 -25.59
C GLN A 90 -10.58 6.74 -25.14
N LEU A 91 -10.90 6.13 -24.00
CA LEU A 91 -10.20 4.94 -23.50
C LEU A 91 -10.34 3.74 -24.44
N THR A 92 -11.55 3.48 -24.96
CA THR A 92 -11.77 2.39 -25.92
C THR A 92 -11.07 2.66 -27.25
N SER A 93 -11.09 3.89 -27.76
CA SER A 93 -10.35 4.27 -28.96
C SER A 93 -8.84 4.12 -28.79
N ALA A 94 -8.29 4.56 -27.66
CA ALA A 94 -6.86 4.41 -27.34
C ALA A 94 -6.46 2.94 -27.12
N ALA A 95 -7.33 2.12 -26.53
CA ALA A 95 -7.06 0.70 -26.30
C ALA A 95 -7.02 -0.13 -27.59
N ASN A 96 -7.73 0.32 -28.63
CA ASN A 96 -7.82 -0.38 -29.91
C ASN A 96 -7.03 0.29 -31.06
N ASP A 97 -6.26 1.34 -30.77
CA ASP A 97 -5.57 2.16 -31.78
C ASP A 97 -6.52 2.64 -32.91
N THR A 98 -7.74 3.06 -32.54
CA THR A 98 -8.78 3.52 -33.47
C THR A 98 -9.17 4.96 -33.20
N ASP A 99 -9.67 5.65 -34.22
CA ASP A 99 -10.23 6.99 -34.06
C ASP A 99 -11.54 6.97 -33.26
N ILE A 100 -11.82 8.08 -32.58
CA ILE A 100 -13.05 8.26 -31.81
C ILE A 100 -14.23 8.41 -32.79
N PRO A 101 -15.36 7.69 -32.62
CA PRO A 101 -16.52 7.84 -33.50
C PRO A 101 -17.00 9.30 -33.57
N GLU A 102 -17.27 9.80 -34.78
CA GLU A 102 -17.65 11.21 -35.02
C GLU A 102 -18.82 11.69 -34.14
N ARG A 103 -19.81 10.81 -33.91
CA ARG A 103 -20.95 11.07 -33.01
C ARG A 103 -20.55 11.39 -31.56
N LEU A 104 -19.42 10.86 -31.10
CA LEU A 104 -18.88 11.05 -29.75
C LEU A 104 -17.82 12.16 -29.70
N GLN A 105 -17.21 12.50 -30.84
CA GLN A 105 -16.30 13.65 -30.94
C GLN A 105 -17.00 14.97 -30.61
N GLN A 106 -18.30 15.09 -30.91
CA GLN A 106 -19.09 16.27 -30.54
C GLN A 106 -19.21 16.43 -29.02
N LEU A 107 -19.25 15.34 -28.25
CA LEU A 107 -19.29 15.38 -26.79
C LEU A 107 -17.95 15.85 -26.21
N LEU A 108 -16.84 15.43 -26.82
CA LEU A 108 -15.50 15.90 -26.45
C LEU A 108 -15.30 17.39 -26.76
N SER A 109 -15.86 17.86 -27.88
CA SER A 109 -15.78 19.28 -28.29
C SER A 109 -16.65 20.21 -27.42
N GLN A 110 -17.67 19.64 -26.76
CA GLN A 110 -18.56 20.34 -25.83
C GLN A 110 -18.03 20.33 -24.39
N GLN A 111 -16.96 19.59 -24.09
CA GLN A 111 -16.24 19.79 -22.83
C GLN A 111 -15.55 21.16 -22.89
N PRO A 112 -15.92 22.12 -22.02
CA PRO A 112 -15.13 23.32 -21.83
C PRO A 112 -13.72 22.88 -21.52
N GLY A 113 -12.72 23.50 -22.17
CA GLY A 113 -11.32 23.14 -21.99
C GLY A 113 -10.99 22.98 -20.51
N GLU A 114 -10.52 21.78 -20.16
CA GLU A 114 -9.82 21.44 -18.93
C GLU A 114 -10.33 22.19 -17.67
N PRO A 115 -11.35 21.69 -16.95
CA PRO A 115 -11.07 21.45 -15.54
C PRO A 115 -9.94 20.40 -15.49
N PRO A 116 -8.95 20.54 -14.58
CA PRO A 116 -7.94 19.50 -14.42
C PRO A 116 -8.64 18.15 -14.29
N ALA A 117 -8.09 17.13 -14.96
CA ALA A 117 -8.45 15.71 -14.96
C ALA A 117 -9.54 15.30 -13.95
N PRO A 118 -10.53 14.46 -14.33
CA PRO A 118 -11.49 13.93 -13.37
C PRO A 118 -10.73 13.18 -12.27
N GLU A 119 -10.57 13.86 -11.14
CA GLU A 119 -10.58 13.26 -9.82
C GLU A 119 -11.72 12.26 -9.88
N PHE A 120 -11.35 10.97 -9.89
CA PHE A 120 -12.26 9.91 -9.53
C PHE A 120 -13.06 10.44 -8.37
N ALA A 121 -14.38 10.63 -8.55
CA ALA A 121 -15.22 11.24 -7.53
C ALA A 121 -14.81 10.67 -6.18
N GLU A 122 -14.16 11.53 -5.41
CA GLU A 122 -13.75 11.25 -4.06
C GLU A 122 -15.08 11.05 -3.32
N GLU A 123 -15.47 9.78 -3.20
CA GLU A 123 -16.32 9.36 -2.11
C GLU A 123 -15.58 9.76 -0.83
N ASP A 124 -15.79 10.99 -0.35
CA ASP A 124 -15.30 11.48 0.93
C ASP A 124 -13.83 11.07 1.21
N HIS A 125 -12.96 11.18 0.19
CA HIS A 125 -11.56 10.88 0.38
C HIS A 125 -10.87 12.15 0.85
N ASP A 126 -10.41 12.12 2.10
CA ASP A 126 -9.60 13.18 2.71
C ASP A 126 -8.58 13.75 1.70
N PRO A 127 -8.37 15.08 1.68
CA PRO A 127 -7.55 15.74 0.69
C PRO A 127 -6.17 15.07 0.60
N ILE A 128 -5.80 14.64 -0.61
CA ILE A 128 -4.55 13.95 -0.94
C ILE A 128 -3.40 14.45 -0.04
N PRO A 129 -2.97 13.66 0.96
CA PRO A 129 -1.86 14.05 1.80
C PRO A 129 -0.63 14.11 0.90
N ARG A 130 0.03 15.27 0.89
CA ARG A 130 1.43 15.43 0.45
C ARG A 130 2.18 14.15 0.78
N GLU A 131 2.83 13.53 -0.22
CA GLU A 131 3.56 12.26 -0.10
C GLU A 131 4.17 12.13 1.31
N GLY A 132 3.41 11.49 2.19
CA GLY A 132 3.79 11.34 3.57
C GLY A 132 4.96 10.40 3.57
N THR A 133 6.03 10.74 4.28
CA THR A 133 7.05 9.74 4.55
C THR A 133 6.39 8.54 5.26
N ALA A 134 6.98 7.35 5.19
CA ALA A 134 6.43 6.19 5.90
C ALA A 134 6.22 6.46 7.41
N ALA A 135 6.98 7.41 7.97
CA ALA A 135 6.82 7.91 9.33
C ALA A 135 5.54 8.73 9.54
N ASP A 136 5.09 9.50 8.55
CA ASP A 136 3.85 10.29 8.63
C ASP A 136 2.62 9.38 8.62
N HIS A 137 2.62 8.36 7.77
CA HIS A 137 1.56 7.34 7.75
C HIS A 137 1.52 6.53 9.06
N LEU A 138 2.69 6.15 9.58
CA LEU A 138 2.78 5.43 10.86
C LEU A 138 2.37 6.34 12.04
N SER A 139 2.60 7.65 11.94
CA SER A 139 2.08 8.63 12.90
C SER A 139 0.56 8.66 12.88
N GLY A 140 -0.05 8.78 11.69
CA GLY A 140 -1.52 8.78 11.55
C GLY A 140 -2.15 7.48 12.05
N LEU A 141 -1.50 6.33 11.82
CA LEU A 141 -1.92 5.04 12.37
C LEU A 141 -1.91 5.03 13.91
N PHE A 142 -0.86 5.60 14.53
CA PHE A 142 -0.80 5.70 15.99
C PHE A 142 -1.86 6.64 16.55
N ASP A 143 -2.14 7.75 15.87
CA ASP A 143 -3.17 8.70 16.26
C ASP A 143 -4.57 8.06 16.16
N ALA A 144 -4.83 7.28 15.10
CA ALA A 144 -6.07 6.51 14.94
C ALA A 144 -6.24 5.41 16.01
N MET A 145 -5.14 4.84 16.51
CA MET A 145 -5.16 3.89 17.63
C MET A 145 -5.24 4.57 19.01
N GLY A 146 -5.24 5.91 19.07
CA GLY A 146 -5.31 6.68 20.30
C GLY A 146 -4.00 6.77 21.09
N PHE A 147 -2.85 6.50 20.46
CA PHE A 147 -1.55 6.73 21.07
C PHE A 147 -1.14 8.18 20.88
N THR A 148 -1.18 9.00 21.92
CA THR A 148 -0.81 10.42 21.83
C THR A 148 0.69 10.65 21.65
N GLU A 149 1.07 11.83 21.20
CA GLU A 149 2.48 12.25 21.12
C GLU A 149 3.10 12.18 22.53
N GLY A 150 4.19 11.41 22.68
CA GLY A 150 4.83 11.12 23.99
C GLY A 150 4.50 9.75 24.61
N ASP A 151 3.63 8.94 24.01
CA ASP A 151 3.41 7.56 24.47
C ASP A 151 4.63 6.67 24.16
N VAL A 152 5.21 6.07 25.21
CA VAL A 152 6.36 5.15 25.13
C VAL A 152 6.09 3.99 24.17
N ARG A 153 4.82 3.59 24.00
CA ARG A 153 4.41 2.53 23.08
C ARG A 153 4.67 2.88 21.61
N ARG A 154 4.59 4.16 21.22
CA ARG A 154 4.89 4.61 19.83
C ARG A 154 6.34 4.29 19.45
N ALA A 155 7.29 4.56 20.36
CA ALA A 155 8.71 4.27 20.15
C ALA A 155 8.98 2.76 20.06
N MET A 156 8.40 1.96 20.97
CA MET A 156 8.56 0.50 20.96
C MET A 156 8.02 -0.14 19.67
N LEU A 157 6.82 0.26 19.24
CA LEU A 157 6.19 -0.25 18.03
C LEU A 157 6.95 0.20 16.77
N ALA A 158 7.35 1.47 16.68
CA ALA A 158 8.17 1.96 15.57
C ALA A 158 9.49 1.17 15.43
N LYS A 159 10.12 0.83 16.56
CA LYS A 159 11.31 -0.03 16.57
C LYS A 159 11.04 -1.44 16.04
N GLN A 160 9.91 -2.05 16.41
CA GLN A 160 9.51 -3.35 15.88
C GLN A 160 9.26 -3.31 14.36
N PHE A 161 8.52 -2.31 13.89
CA PHE A 161 8.29 -2.10 12.45
C PHE A 161 9.61 -1.87 11.69
N SER A 162 10.52 -1.07 12.24
CA SER A 162 11.84 -0.85 11.63
C SER A 162 12.64 -2.15 11.49
N GLY A 163 12.53 -3.08 12.46
CA GLY A 163 13.20 -4.38 12.42
C GLY A 163 12.68 -5.27 11.29
N ILE A 164 11.36 -5.28 11.07
CA ILE A 164 10.73 -6.04 9.98
C ILE A 164 11.09 -5.44 8.62
N ILE A 165 11.08 -4.11 8.50
CA ILE A 165 11.40 -3.39 7.25
C ILE A 165 12.87 -3.60 6.85
N LYS A 166 13.80 -3.68 7.81
CA LYS A 166 15.21 -4.01 7.55
C LYS A 166 15.41 -5.42 6.99
N GLN A 167 14.58 -6.40 7.39
CA GLN A 167 14.64 -7.76 6.84
C GLN A 167 14.22 -7.83 5.37
N GLN A 168 13.49 -6.81 4.88
CA GLN A 168 13.05 -6.68 3.49
C GLN A 168 13.96 -5.77 2.64
N ASN A 169 15.19 -5.48 3.10
CA ASN A 169 16.19 -4.61 2.44
C ASN A 169 15.76 -3.13 2.25
N ARG A 170 14.76 -2.63 2.99
CA ARG A 170 14.29 -1.23 2.90
C ARG A 170 14.90 -0.35 4.01
N HIS A 171 16.23 -0.22 4.01
CA HIS A 171 16.98 0.38 5.12
C HIS A 171 16.67 1.87 5.35
N GLU A 172 16.54 2.67 4.29
CA GLU A 172 16.23 4.10 4.36
C GLU A 172 14.91 4.37 5.08
N THR A 173 13.86 3.64 4.71
CA THR A 173 12.54 3.73 5.36
C THR A 173 12.59 3.35 6.84
N ALA A 174 13.40 2.35 7.21
CA ALA A 174 13.54 1.94 8.60
C ALA A 174 14.29 2.97 9.46
N GLU A 175 15.26 3.68 8.88
CA GLU A 175 15.99 4.74 9.56
C GLU A 175 15.13 5.99 9.76
N ASP A 176 14.30 6.35 8.78
CA ASP A 176 13.36 7.46 8.91
C ASP A 176 12.34 7.24 10.03
N LEU A 177 11.83 6.01 10.17
CA LEU A 177 10.96 5.63 11.29
C LEU A 177 11.66 5.79 12.65
N LEU A 178 12.91 5.35 12.76
CA LEU A 178 13.67 5.47 14.01
C LEU A 178 13.97 6.94 14.33
N ARG A 179 14.35 7.75 13.34
CA ARG A 179 14.62 9.18 13.53
C ARG A 179 13.41 9.93 14.07
N ARG A 180 12.20 9.57 13.64
CA ARG A 180 10.96 10.25 14.04
C ARG A 180 10.44 9.82 15.41
N PHE A 181 10.52 8.53 15.74
CA PHE A 181 9.86 7.95 16.93
C PHE A 181 10.82 7.53 18.05
N ASP A 182 12.12 7.42 17.76
CA ASP A 182 13.17 7.10 18.73
C ASP A 182 14.40 7.99 18.45
N PRO A 183 14.26 9.33 18.57
CA PRO A 183 15.36 10.24 18.29
C PRO A 183 16.54 9.92 19.22
N PRO A 184 17.77 9.79 18.69
CA PRO A 184 18.93 9.50 19.51
C PRO A 184 19.08 10.62 20.55
N ALA A 185 19.22 10.25 21.82
CA ALA A 185 19.36 11.19 22.92
C ALA A 185 20.45 12.22 22.59
N THR A 186 20.04 13.44 22.24
CA THR A 186 20.95 14.56 22.10
C THR A 186 21.47 14.89 23.48
N PHE A 187 22.73 14.55 23.73
CA PHE A 187 23.48 15.10 24.86
C PHE A 187 23.44 16.62 24.74
N THR A 188 22.59 17.28 25.52
CA THR A 188 22.76 18.69 25.84
C THR A 188 23.86 18.77 26.90
N PRO A 189 25.04 19.35 26.62
CA PRO A 189 25.97 19.67 27.70
C PRO A 189 25.23 20.64 28.61
N ASN A 190 25.00 20.20 29.83
CA ASN A 190 24.41 20.96 30.93
C ASN A 190 25.26 22.22 31.16
N ASN A 191 24.89 23.32 30.52
CA ASN A 191 25.51 24.61 30.79
C ASN A 191 24.94 25.09 32.13
N GLY A 192 25.81 25.09 33.13
CA GLY A 192 25.53 25.46 34.51
C GLY A 192 24.86 26.82 34.58
N GLY A 193 23.95 26.91 35.56
CA GLY A 193 22.98 27.99 35.66
C GLY A 193 23.60 29.34 35.98
N GLU A 194 22.82 30.37 35.67
CA GLU A 194 22.82 31.63 36.41
C GLU A 194 21.36 32.12 36.62
N PRO A 195 21.12 32.89 37.69
CA PRO A 195 19.92 32.75 38.48
C PRO A 195 18.81 33.75 38.15
N HIS A 196 17.60 33.33 38.52
CA HIS A 196 16.35 34.06 38.55
C HIS A 196 16.49 35.46 39.20
N SER A 197 16.22 36.53 38.45
CA SER A 197 15.83 37.82 39.01
C SER A 197 14.31 37.90 39.08
N ALA A 198 13.76 37.92 40.28
CA ALA A 198 12.38 38.27 40.56
C ALA A 198 12.30 39.73 41.06
N PRO A 199 11.35 40.56 40.61
CA PRO A 199 11.10 41.85 41.23
C PRO A 199 10.08 41.69 42.38
N VAL A 200 10.43 42.24 43.53
CA VAL A 200 9.60 42.40 44.73
C VAL A 200 8.55 43.50 44.49
N ALA A 201 7.33 43.28 44.95
CA ALA A 201 6.25 44.26 45.11
C ALA A 201 5.93 44.42 46.62
N PRO A 202 4.96 45.26 47.02
CA PRO A 202 4.90 46.73 46.95
C PRO A 202 4.67 47.35 48.36
N ASP A 203 4.90 48.64 48.57
CA ASP A 203 4.22 49.36 49.66
C ASP A 203 4.18 50.89 49.47
N GLU A 204 3.20 51.49 50.14
CA GLU A 204 3.02 52.91 50.50
C GLU A 204 2.02 53.71 49.63
N THR A 205 0.75 53.54 49.98
CA THR A 205 -0.32 54.51 49.72
C THR A 205 -0.51 55.38 50.97
N SER A 206 -0.18 56.67 50.91
CA SER A 206 -0.60 57.65 51.93
C SER A 206 -0.76 59.03 51.31
N GLY A 207 -1.96 59.62 51.45
CA GLY A 207 -2.24 61.02 51.10
C GLY A 207 -3.61 61.25 50.45
N SER A 208 -4.66 61.36 51.26
CA SER A 208 -6.01 61.84 50.87
C SER A 208 -6.02 63.31 50.40
N PRO A 209 -7.12 63.77 49.78
CA PRO A 209 -7.92 64.79 50.48
C PRO A 209 -9.45 64.78 50.22
N LEU A 210 -10.17 65.50 51.11
CA LEU A 210 -11.51 66.14 51.01
C LEU A 210 -12.74 65.25 50.70
N THR A 211 -13.78 65.19 51.53
CA THR A 211 -14.68 66.29 51.96
C THR A 211 -15.42 65.88 53.23
#